data_AF-A0A2V6TME1-F1
#
_entry.id   AF-A0A2V6TME1-F1
#
_cell.length_a   1.000
_cell.length_b   1.000
_cell.length_c   1.000
_cell.angle_alpha   90.00
_cell.angle_beta   90.00
_cell.angle_gamma   90.00
#
_symmetry.space_group_name_H-M   'P 1'
#
loop_
_entity.id
_entity.type
_entity.pdbx_description
1 polymer ?
#
loop_
_entity_poly.entity_id
_entity_poly.type
_entity_poly.pdbx_seq_one_letter_code
_entity_poly.pdbx_strand_id
1 'polypeptide(L)'
;MTPERFARGMTFADYVKFTGSPENLGREGFDVRRFALVHPRLDWSQFLAERYARARLTDGQAAAIKQLAAQPGGPAKILIISEDWSSDCRRDVPYLARLAEAGGLELRIFIRDADTMQRKGLPDPGAHPNADLVREYANEKNGQKFATVPVAVFFTRDFVELHRYVEYPAVYQKDRVLGALRAARAGETEEQSKARGGRDIGALLESPFPDVWAHAAIAEIISALHERLLTS
;
A
#
# COMPACT_ATOMS: atom_id res chain seq x y z
N MET A 1 7.52 16.00 8.06
CA MET A 1 7.09 16.29 6.68
C MET A 1 7.00 17.80 6.43
N THR A 2 7.44 18.31 5.27
CA THR A 2 7.29 19.73 4.86
C THR A 2 6.46 19.85 3.58
N PRO A 3 5.88 21.03 3.27
CA PRO A 3 5.16 21.26 2.02
C PRO A 3 5.99 20.93 0.77
N GLU A 4 7.26 21.35 0.75
CA GLU A 4 8.17 21.16 -0.39
C GLU A 4 8.50 19.68 -0.58
N ARG A 5 8.72 18.95 0.53
CA ARG A 5 8.97 17.51 0.47
C ARG A 5 7.74 16.76 -0.03
N PHE A 6 6.56 17.11 0.47
CA PHE A 6 5.30 16.49 0.09
C PHE A 6 4.99 16.68 -1.40
N ALA A 7 5.19 17.90 -1.92
CA ALA A 7 4.95 18.23 -3.33
C ALA A 7 5.83 17.44 -4.33
N ARG A 8 6.93 16.83 -3.88
CA ARG A 8 7.78 15.96 -4.74
C ARG A 8 7.18 14.58 -4.99
N GLY A 9 6.17 14.16 -4.23
CA GLY A 9 5.53 12.87 -4.45
C GLY A 9 4.65 12.89 -5.70
N MET A 10 4.44 11.71 -6.28
CA MET A 10 3.60 11.55 -7.46
C MET A 10 2.12 11.68 -7.09
N THR A 11 1.30 12.23 -8.00
CA THR A 11 -0.14 11.99 -7.96
C THR A 11 -0.43 10.50 -8.19
N PHE A 12 -1.64 10.03 -7.91
CA PHE A 12 -2.01 8.65 -8.29
C PHE A 12 -1.90 8.41 -9.80
N ALA A 13 -2.30 9.38 -10.63
CA ALA A 13 -2.20 9.28 -12.09
C ALA A 13 -0.74 9.18 -12.56
N ASP A 14 0.16 9.96 -11.96
CA ASP A 14 1.59 9.90 -12.31
C ASP A 14 2.23 8.60 -11.81
N TYR A 15 1.80 8.07 -10.66
CA TYR A 15 2.24 6.77 -10.17
C TYR A 15 1.83 5.62 -11.10
N VAL A 16 0.62 5.66 -11.68
CA VAL A 16 0.19 4.68 -12.69
C VAL A 16 1.06 4.76 -13.95
N LYS A 17 1.36 5.97 -14.44
CA LYS A 17 2.27 6.18 -15.58
C LYS A 17 3.68 5.69 -15.28
N PHE A 18 4.21 6.03 -14.10
CA PHE A 18 5.51 5.59 -13.63
C PHE A 18 5.60 4.07 -13.57
N THR A 19 4.54 3.40 -13.10
CA THR A 19 4.50 1.93 -12.97
C THR A 19 4.83 1.21 -14.30
N GLY A 20 4.32 1.72 -15.42
CA GLY A 20 4.56 1.16 -16.76
C GLY A 20 5.74 1.79 -17.50
N SER A 21 6.51 2.67 -16.86
CA SER A 21 7.66 3.33 -17.48
C SER A 21 8.85 2.39 -17.62
N PRO A 22 9.73 2.58 -18.62
CA PRO A 22 10.97 1.81 -18.74
C PRO A 22 11.85 1.89 -17.48
N GLU A 23 11.85 3.05 -16.82
CA GLU A 23 12.55 3.27 -15.55
C GLU A 23 12.05 2.30 -14.48
N ASN A 24 10.73 2.25 -14.23
CA ASN A 24 10.20 1.35 -13.21
C ASN A 24 10.33 -0.12 -13.59
N LEU A 25 10.06 -0.47 -14.85
CA LEU A 25 10.13 -1.85 -15.32
C LEU A 25 11.56 -2.41 -15.25
N GLY A 26 12.58 -1.56 -15.33
CA GLY A 26 13.99 -1.92 -15.15
C GLY A 26 14.42 -2.23 -13.72
N ARG A 27 13.59 -1.97 -12.70
CA ARG A 27 13.91 -2.22 -11.28
C ARG A 27 13.64 -3.68 -10.90
N GLU A 28 14.22 -4.14 -9.79
CA GLU A 28 13.84 -5.41 -9.15
C GLU A 28 12.45 -5.31 -8.51
N GLY A 29 11.69 -6.39 -8.56
CA GLY A 29 10.43 -6.53 -7.83
C GLY A 29 10.20 -7.95 -7.33
N PHE A 30 8.97 -8.22 -6.90
CA PHE A 30 8.55 -9.54 -6.41
C PHE A 30 7.23 -9.98 -7.05
N ASP A 31 7.17 -11.20 -7.57
CA ASP A 31 5.92 -11.83 -7.98
C ASP A 31 5.43 -12.78 -6.88
N VAL A 32 4.39 -12.36 -6.16
CA VAL A 32 3.79 -13.14 -5.07
C VAL A 32 3.23 -14.50 -5.53
N ARG A 33 2.83 -14.63 -6.81
CA ARG A 33 2.34 -15.89 -7.37
C ARG A 33 3.47 -16.90 -7.56
N ARG A 34 4.66 -16.41 -7.89
CA ARG A 34 5.88 -17.24 -7.99
C ARG A 34 6.62 -17.34 -6.66
N PHE A 35 6.27 -16.46 -5.72
CA PHE A 35 7.00 -16.21 -4.49
C PHE A 35 8.50 -15.99 -4.74
N ALA A 36 8.82 -15.19 -5.77
CA ALA A 36 10.17 -15.00 -6.25
C ALA A 36 10.43 -13.55 -6.66
N LEU A 37 11.71 -13.16 -6.60
CA LEU A 37 12.19 -11.92 -7.19
C LEU A 37 12.04 -11.97 -8.71
N VAL A 38 11.76 -10.82 -9.31
CA VAL A 38 11.65 -10.66 -10.75
C VAL A 38 12.44 -9.43 -11.19
N HIS A 39 13.12 -9.58 -12.33
CA HIS A 39 13.77 -8.52 -13.07
C HIS A 39 13.76 -8.92 -14.55
N PRO A 40 13.16 -8.13 -15.47
CA PRO A 40 12.46 -6.87 -15.20
C PRO A 40 11.19 -7.06 -14.35
N ARG A 41 10.67 -5.97 -13.78
CA ARG A 41 9.37 -5.95 -13.11
C ARG A 41 8.26 -6.32 -14.09
N LEU A 42 7.20 -6.90 -13.54
CA LEU A 42 5.94 -7.07 -14.26
C LEU A 42 5.26 -5.71 -14.39
N ASP A 43 4.71 -5.41 -15.56
CA ASP A 43 3.92 -4.21 -15.75
C ASP A 43 2.55 -4.33 -15.08
N TRP A 44 2.35 -3.57 -14.01
CA TRP A 44 1.09 -3.48 -13.27
C TRP A 44 0.30 -2.21 -13.56
N SER A 45 0.73 -1.37 -14.51
CA SER A 45 0.09 -0.08 -14.79
C SER A 45 -1.37 -0.22 -15.20
N GLN A 46 -1.66 -1.11 -16.17
CA GLN A 46 -3.02 -1.41 -16.59
C GLN A 46 -3.86 -1.96 -15.43
N PHE A 47 -3.31 -2.91 -14.66
CA PHE A 47 -4.01 -3.48 -13.51
C PHE A 47 -4.39 -2.39 -12.49
N LEU A 48 -3.45 -1.49 -12.15
CA LEU A 48 -3.70 -0.39 -11.22
C LEU A 48 -4.76 0.58 -11.75
N ALA A 49 -4.69 0.93 -13.04
CA ALA A 49 -5.67 1.81 -13.68
C ALA A 49 -7.08 1.21 -13.62
N GLU A 50 -7.23 -0.06 -13.99
CA GLU A 50 -8.50 -0.78 -13.94
C GLU A 50 -9.02 -0.94 -12.52
N ARG A 51 -8.14 -1.29 -11.57
CA ARG A 51 -8.53 -1.43 -10.17
C ARG A 51 -8.99 -0.10 -9.60
N TYR A 52 -8.32 1.00 -9.88
CA TYR A 52 -8.78 2.34 -9.51
C TYR A 52 -10.11 2.72 -10.17
N ALA A 53 -10.29 2.36 -11.44
CA ALA A 53 -11.56 2.57 -12.14
C ALA A 53 -12.72 1.81 -11.50
N ARG A 54 -12.47 0.64 -10.88
CA ARG A 54 -13.48 -0.17 -10.18
C ARG A 54 -13.60 0.11 -8.67
N ALA A 55 -12.55 0.65 -8.04
CA ALA A 55 -12.55 0.94 -6.60
C ALA A 55 -13.68 1.92 -6.26
N ARG A 56 -14.56 1.53 -5.34
CA ARG A 56 -15.66 2.34 -4.83
C ARG A 56 -15.59 2.33 -3.31
N LEU A 57 -15.77 3.50 -2.70
CA LEU A 57 -16.07 3.57 -1.27
C LEU A 57 -17.55 3.25 -1.07
N THR A 58 -17.91 2.78 0.11
CA THR A 58 -19.32 2.80 0.51
C THR A 58 -19.76 4.24 0.79
N ASP A 59 -21.06 4.51 0.72
CA ASP A 59 -21.61 5.84 1.03
C ASP A 59 -21.22 6.29 2.45
N GLY A 60 -21.24 5.37 3.41
CA GLY A 60 -20.80 5.63 4.79
C GLY A 60 -19.32 6.00 4.88
N GLN A 61 -18.44 5.29 4.17
CA GLN A 61 -17.01 5.63 4.13
C GLN A 61 -16.77 7.00 3.50
N ALA A 62 -17.44 7.31 2.39
CA ALA A 62 -17.34 8.60 1.71
C ALA A 62 -17.88 9.76 2.57
N ALA A 63 -19.01 9.56 3.26
CA ALA A 63 -19.58 10.56 4.16
C ALA A 63 -18.68 10.80 5.38
N ALA A 64 -18.14 9.73 5.98
CA ALA A 64 -17.29 9.84 7.14
C ALA A 64 -16.00 10.60 6.85
N ILE A 65 -15.30 10.32 5.76
CA ILE A 65 -14.07 11.07 5.43
C ILE A 65 -14.36 12.55 5.13
N LYS A 66 -15.48 12.87 4.47
CA LYS A 66 -15.91 14.27 4.24
C LYS A 66 -16.14 15.00 5.56
N GLN A 67 -16.84 14.36 6.49
CA GLN A 67 -17.10 14.93 7.81
C GLN A 67 -15.81 15.12 8.61
N LEU A 68 -14.89 14.15 8.58
CA LEU A 68 -13.59 14.26 9.25
C LEU A 68 -12.76 15.40 8.67
N ALA A 69 -12.64 15.47 7.34
CA ALA A 69 -11.85 16.50 6.65
C ALA A 69 -12.38 17.93 6.87
N ALA A 70 -13.69 18.09 7.09
CA ALA A 70 -14.31 19.38 7.36
C ALA A 70 -14.06 19.92 8.78
N GLN A 71 -13.57 19.10 9.71
CA GLN A 71 -13.32 19.53 11.09
C GLN A 71 -12.05 20.39 11.19
N PRO A 72 -11.98 21.33 12.15
CA PRO A 72 -10.73 21.98 12.52
C PRO A 72 -9.68 20.94 12.89
N GLY A 73 -8.49 21.01 12.29
CA GLY A 73 -7.45 20.00 12.50
C GLY A 73 -7.75 18.64 11.86
N GLY A 74 -8.77 18.53 11.00
CA GLY A 74 -9.10 17.32 10.25
C GLY A 74 -8.03 16.92 9.22
N PRO A 75 -8.11 15.69 8.68
CA PRO A 75 -7.18 15.22 7.67
C PRO A 75 -7.34 16.01 6.37
N ALA A 76 -6.23 16.50 5.83
CA ALA A 76 -6.17 17.26 4.59
C ALA A 76 -5.17 16.69 3.58
N LYS A 77 -4.23 15.84 4.02
CA LYS A 77 -3.16 15.30 3.18
C LYS A 77 -2.89 13.83 3.48
N ILE A 78 -2.54 13.07 2.44
CA ILE A 78 -2.10 11.68 2.53
C ILE A 78 -0.74 11.54 1.84
N LEU A 79 0.28 11.11 2.58
CA LEU A 79 1.51 10.58 2.01
C LEU A 79 1.40 9.07 1.90
N ILE A 80 1.77 8.49 0.77
CA ILE A 80 1.83 7.05 0.59
C ILE A 80 3.25 6.62 0.20
N ILE A 81 3.82 5.68 0.93
CA ILE A 81 5.01 4.94 0.50
C ILE A 81 4.53 3.65 -0.18
N SER A 82 4.87 3.44 -1.45
CA SER A 82 4.30 2.34 -2.26
C SER A 82 5.32 1.70 -3.21
N GLU A 83 5.05 0.44 -3.57
CA GLU A 83 5.72 -0.27 -4.65
C GLU A 83 4.73 -1.15 -5.41
N ASP A 84 4.72 -1.07 -6.74
CA ASP A 84 3.74 -1.74 -7.60
C ASP A 84 3.83 -3.27 -7.55
N TRP A 85 5.02 -3.81 -7.24
CA TRP A 85 5.19 -5.26 -7.06
C TRP A 85 4.42 -5.80 -5.85
N SER A 86 4.18 -4.98 -4.83
CA SER A 86 3.46 -5.40 -3.62
C SER A 86 1.98 -5.58 -3.93
N SER A 87 1.46 -6.79 -3.66
CA SER A 87 0.03 -7.06 -3.75
C SER A 87 -0.79 -6.18 -2.80
N ASP A 88 -0.22 -5.79 -1.66
CA ASP A 88 -0.89 -4.91 -0.70
C ASP A 88 -1.01 -3.48 -1.23
N CYS A 89 0.05 -2.98 -1.90
CA CYS A 89 0.00 -1.67 -2.55
C CYS A 89 -1.03 -1.64 -3.67
N ARG A 90 -1.02 -2.68 -4.51
CA ARG A 90 -2.02 -2.86 -5.55
C ARG A 90 -3.43 -2.95 -4.98
N ARG A 91 -3.61 -3.57 -3.80
CA ARG A 91 -4.90 -3.65 -3.11
C ARG A 91 -5.40 -2.28 -2.64
N ASP A 92 -4.59 -1.56 -1.85
CA ASP A 92 -5.08 -0.44 -1.03
C ASP A 92 -4.88 0.94 -1.66
N VAL A 93 -3.80 1.16 -2.42
CA VAL A 93 -3.48 2.49 -2.96
C VAL A 93 -4.61 3.03 -3.87
N PRO A 94 -5.25 2.22 -4.74
CA PRO A 94 -6.43 2.68 -5.47
C PRO A 94 -7.60 3.13 -4.56
N TYR A 95 -7.81 2.47 -3.43
CA TYR A 95 -8.85 2.82 -2.46
C TYR A 95 -8.49 4.08 -1.66
N LEU A 96 -7.21 4.26 -1.31
CA LEU A 96 -6.70 5.48 -0.68
C LEU A 96 -6.83 6.69 -1.62
N ALA A 97 -6.63 6.50 -2.92
CA ALA A 97 -6.92 7.54 -3.92
C ALA A 97 -8.40 7.94 -3.92
N ARG A 98 -9.32 6.97 -3.87
CA ARG A 98 -10.76 7.23 -3.74
C ARG A 98 -11.12 7.92 -2.42
N LEU A 99 -10.47 7.54 -1.32
CA LEU A 99 -10.64 8.19 -0.02
C LEU A 99 -10.22 9.65 -0.07
N ALA A 100 -9.07 9.93 -0.70
CA ALA A 100 -8.57 11.29 -0.87
C ALA A 100 -9.54 12.14 -1.72
N GLU A 101 -10.00 11.62 -2.85
CA GLU A 101 -11.00 12.28 -3.70
C GLU A 101 -12.30 12.59 -2.96
N ALA A 102 -12.83 11.60 -2.22
CA ALA A 102 -14.08 11.75 -1.51
C ALA A 102 -14.00 12.83 -0.41
N GLY A 103 -12.89 12.87 0.33
CA GLY A 103 -12.68 13.85 1.41
C GLY A 103 -12.08 15.18 0.95
N GLY A 104 -11.63 15.30 -0.30
CA GLY A 104 -10.91 16.48 -0.78
C GLY A 104 -9.48 16.60 -0.23
N LEU A 105 -8.82 15.48 0.08
CA LEU A 105 -7.46 15.44 0.59
C LEU A 105 -6.45 15.44 -0.56
N GLU A 106 -5.32 16.11 -0.38
CA GLU A 106 -4.20 16.00 -1.32
C GLU A 106 -3.43 14.69 -1.08
N LEU A 107 -3.20 13.90 -2.13
CA LEU A 107 -2.48 12.63 -2.03
C LEU A 107 -1.18 12.64 -2.85
N ARG A 108 -0.10 12.16 -2.24
CA ARG A 108 1.24 12.08 -2.83
C ARG A 108 1.90 10.73 -2.56
N ILE A 109 2.43 10.09 -3.60
CA ILE A 109 3.02 8.75 -3.57
C ILE A 109 4.54 8.82 -3.74
N PHE A 110 5.27 8.11 -2.90
CA PHE A 110 6.72 7.98 -2.91
C PHE A 110 7.09 6.50 -3.06
N ILE A 111 8.05 6.21 -3.93
CA ILE A 111 8.62 4.86 -4.06
C ILE A 111 9.49 4.52 -2.85
N ARG A 112 9.46 3.26 -2.44
CA ARG A 112 10.20 2.74 -1.29
C ARG A 112 11.59 2.24 -1.66
N ASP A 113 11.70 1.53 -2.76
CA ASP A 113 12.94 0.90 -3.23
C ASP A 113 13.69 1.85 -4.18
N ALA A 114 14.98 1.56 -4.44
CA ALA A 114 15.73 2.12 -5.56
C ALA A 114 15.66 1.13 -6.74
N ASP A 115 16.78 0.85 -7.41
CA ASP A 115 16.87 -0.17 -8.46
C ASP A 115 16.69 -1.58 -7.90
N THR A 116 17.25 -1.85 -6.72
CA THR A 116 17.15 -3.13 -6.03
C THR A 116 16.06 -3.13 -4.96
N MET A 117 15.39 -4.27 -4.78
CA MET A 117 14.34 -4.42 -3.78
C MET A 117 14.93 -4.46 -2.36
N GLN A 118 14.43 -3.62 -1.45
CA GLN A 118 14.79 -3.70 -0.03
C GLN A 118 14.18 -4.97 0.58
N ARG A 119 15.02 -5.99 0.80
CA ARG A 119 14.59 -7.32 1.28
C ARG A 119 14.53 -7.47 2.80
N LYS A 120 15.40 -6.75 3.52
CA LYS A 120 15.55 -6.88 4.97
C LYS A 120 15.89 -5.53 5.59
N GLY A 121 15.42 -5.31 6.82
CA GLY A 121 15.75 -4.10 7.58
C GLY A 121 15.27 -2.82 6.89
N LEU A 122 16.08 -1.77 7.05
CA LEU A 122 15.84 -0.43 6.53
C LEU A 122 16.96 -0.03 5.56
N PRO A 123 16.69 0.88 4.61
CA PRO A 123 17.74 1.44 3.78
C PRO A 123 18.73 2.26 4.62
N ASP A 124 19.98 2.33 4.17
CA ASP A 124 20.97 3.22 4.77
C ASP A 124 20.53 4.69 4.59
N PRO A 125 20.87 5.59 5.55
CA PRO A 125 20.57 7.01 5.40
C PRO A 125 21.13 7.58 4.09
N GLY A 126 20.26 8.20 3.29
CA GLY A 126 20.67 8.81 2.01
C GLY A 126 20.91 7.82 0.86
N ALA A 127 20.68 6.52 1.03
CA ALA A 127 20.90 5.51 -0.02
C ALA A 127 20.08 5.76 -1.29
N HIS A 128 18.91 6.40 -1.16
CA HIS A 128 18.07 6.83 -2.27
C HIS A 128 17.19 8.03 -1.83
N PRO A 129 16.53 8.74 -2.77
CA PRO A 129 15.81 9.98 -2.46
C PRO A 129 14.66 9.87 -1.46
N ASN A 130 14.23 8.66 -1.10
CA ASN A 130 13.13 8.41 -0.14
C ASN A 130 13.55 7.56 1.06
N ALA A 131 14.85 7.31 1.24
CA ALA A 131 15.35 6.51 2.35
C ALA A 131 14.96 7.10 3.71
N ASP A 132 14.93 8.43 3.81
CA ASP A 132 14.44 9.18 4.98
C ASP A 132 13.01 8.80 5.37
N LEU A 133 12.08 8.80 4.40
CA LEU A 133 10.66 8.49 4.64
C LEU A 133 10.46 7.02 5.01
N VAL A 134 11.13 6.10 4.31
CA VAL A 134 11.07 4.66 4.60
C VAL A 134 11.56 4.36 6.01
N ARG A 135 12.55 5.13 6.47
CA ARG A 135 13.11 5.04 7.81
C ARG A 135 12.22 5.63 8.89
N GLU A 136 11.63 6.80 8.64
CA GLU A 136 10.71 7.50 9.56
C GLU A 136 9.44 6.68 9.80
N TYR A 137 8.92 6.05 8.75
CA TYR A 137 7.68 5.30 8.77
C TYR A 137 7.88 3.78 8.73
N ALA A 138 9.04 3.32 9.21
CA ALA A 138 9.35 1.90 9.35
C ALA A 138 8.29 1.18 10.20
N ASN A 139 7.91 -0.03 9.77
CA ASN A 139 7.06 -0.90 10.56
C ASN A 139 7.87 -1.57 11.68
N GLU A 140 7.33 -1.63 12.90
CA GLU A 140 7.91 -2.35 14.02
C GLU A 140 7.10 -3.61 14.31
N LYS A 141 7.71 -4.78 14.11
CA LYS A 141 7.12 -6.09 14.39
C LYS A 141 8.13 -6.94 15.15
N ASN A 142 7.72 -7.49 16.30
CA ASN A 142 8.55 -8.36 17.14
C ASN A 142 9.93 -7.76 17.49
N GLY A 143 9.98 -6.45 17.78
CA GLY A 143 11.22 -5.73 18.08
C GLY A 143 12.14 -5.48 16.88
N GLN A 144 11.69 -5.77 15.65
CA GLN A 144 12.44 -5.55 14.42
C GLN A 144 11.77 -4.47 13.54
N LYS A 145 12.61 -3.70 12.83
CA LYS A 145 12.16 -2.67 11.88
C LYS A 145 12.16 -3.17 10.46
N PHE A 146 11.09 -2.89 9.73
CA PHE A 146 10.89 -3.32 8.35
C PHE A 146 10.47 -2.13 7.47
N ALA A 147 11.08 -2.04 6.30
CA ALA A 147 10.68 -1.12 5.23
C ALA A 147 9.41 -1.61 4.53
N THR A 148 8.29 -1.80 5.23
CA THR A 148 7.10 -2.37 4.60
C THR A 148 6.24 -1.34 3.85
N VAL A 149 5.40 -1.84 2.93
CA VAL A 149 4.55 -1.05 2.04
C VAL A 149 3.21 -1.78 1.81
N PRO A 150 2.10 -1.05 1.60
CA PRO A 150 2.01 0.41 1.63
C PRO A 150 2.12 0.96 3.04
N VAL A 151 2.61 2.20 3.17
CA VAL A 151 2.39 3.02 4.36
C VAL A 151 1.61 4.25 3.93
N ALA A 152 0.47 4.51 4.55
CA ALA A 152 -0.34 5.71 4.31
C ALA A 152 -0.36 6.58 5.57
N VAL A 153 0.18 7.79 5.49
CA VAL A 153 0.27 8.73 6.60
C VAL A 153 -0.66 9.91 6.34
N PHE A 154 -1.54 10.17 7.29
CA PHE A 154 -2.55 11.21 7.23
C PHE A 154 -2.10 12.43 8.03
N PHE A 155 -2.21 13.60 7.42
CA PHE A 155 -1.84 14.86 8.05
C PHE A 155 -2.97 15.88 8.01
N THR A 156 -2.90 16.83 8.93
CA THR A 156 -3.64 18.10 8.84
C THR A 156 -3.12 18.97 7.68
N ARG A 157 -3.77 20.13 7.47
CA ARG A 157 -3.31 21.11 6.47
C ARG A 157 -1.85 21.53 6.68
N ASP A 158 -1.44 21.67 7.94
CA ASP A 158 -0.12 22.17 8.35
C ASP A 158 0.86 21.04 8.69
N PHE A 159 0.63 19.84 8.14
CA PHE A 159 1.51 18.68 8.28
C PHE A 159 1.67 18.12 9.71
N VAL A 160 0.68 18.34 10.59
CA VAL A 160 0.59 17.58 11.85
C VAL A 160 0.11 16.17 11.53
N GLU A 161 0.88 15.14 11.92
CA GLU A 161 0.50 13.74 11.72
C GLU A 161 -0.70 13.37 12.60
N LEU A 162 -1.71 12.77 11.98
CA LEU A 162 -2.93 12.30 12.65
C LEU A 162 -2.90 10.80 12.85
N HIS A 163 -2.54 10.05 11.80
CA HIS A 163 -2.59 8.60 11.79
C HIS A 163 -1.66 8.02 10.71
N ARG A 164 -1.22 6.78 10.92
CA ARG A 164 -0.51 5.98 9.91
C ARG A 164 -1.12 4.59 9.80
N TYR A 165 -1.34 4.15 8.57
CA TYR A 165 -1.76 2.80 8.21
C TYR A 165 -0.60 2.06 7.55
N VAL A 166 -0.37 0.80 7.94
CA VAL A 166 0.82 0.03 7.55
C VAL A 166 0.44 -1.37 7.06
N GLU A 167 0.81 -1.66 5.81
CA GLU A 167 0.68 -2.93 5.08
C GLU A 167 -0.75 -3.40 4.72
N TYR A 168 -1.54 -3.84 5.70
CA TYR A 168 -2.82 -4.49 5.49
C TYR A 168 -3.71 -4.35 6.72
N PRO A 169 -5.05 -4.42 6.57
CA PRO A 169 -5.94 -4.25 7.72
C PRO A 169 -5.74 -5.39 8.72
N ALA A 170 -6.01 -5.14 9.99
CA ALA A 170 -5.82 -6.11 11.06
C ALA A 170 -6.62 -7.42 10.82
N VAL A 171 -7.79 -7.32 10.18
CA VAL A 171 -8.60 -8.49 9.82
C VAL A 171 -7.91 -9.40 8.79
N TYR A 172 -7.03 -8.88 7.95
CA TYR A 172 -6.32 -9.66 6.95
C TYR A 172 -5.06 -10.31 7.55
N GLN A 173 -5.20 -11.54 8.03
CA GLN A 173 -4.09 -12.36 8.54
C GLN A 173 -3.26 -12.97 7.39
N LYS A 174 -2.57 -12.10 6.64
CA LYS A 174 -1.86 -12.42 5.39
C LYS A 174 -0.98 -13.66 5.48
N ASP A 175 -0.11 -13.77 6.48
CA ASP A 175 0.82 -14.89 6.60
C ASP A 175 0.11 -16.23 6.77
N ARG A 176 -1.01 -16.25 7.51
CA ARG A 176 -1.83 -17.46 7.65
C ARG A 176 -2.49 -17.84 6.34
N VAL A 177 -3.06 -16.87 5.63
CA VAL A 177 -3.72 -17.09 4.34
C VAL A 177 -2.72 -17.57 3.30
N LEU A 178 -1.64 -16.82 3.06
CA LEU A 178 -0.61 -17.19 2.07
C LEU A 178 0.13 -18.47 2.46
N GLY A 179 0.35 -18.70 3.75
CA GLY A 179 0.91 -19.95 4.27
C GLY A 179 0.02 -21.15 3.94
N ALA A 180 -1.28 -21.03 4.15
CA ALA A 180 -2.24 -22.10 3.83
C ALA A 180 -2.31 -22.41 2.32
N LEU A 181 -2.31 -21.38 1.47
CA LEU A 181 -2.31 -21.58 0.01
C LEU A 181 -1.04 -22.28 -0.50
N ARG A 182 0.10 -21.99 0.14
CA ARG A 182 1.41 -22.52 -0.25
C ARG A 182 1.80 -23.84 0.42
N ALA A 183 1.09 -24.24 1.46
CA ALA A 183 1.39 -25.48 2.18
C ALA A 183 1.36 -26.68 1.22
N ALA A 184 2.39 -27.54 1.30
CA ALA A 184 2.44 -28.76 0.51
C ALA A 184 1.28 -29.70 0.88
N ARG A 185 0.68 -30.34 -0.12
CA ARG A 185 -0.36 -31.37 0.10
C ARG A 185 0.24 -32.76 -0.04
N ALA A 186 -0.37 -33.75 0.60
CA ALA A 186 0.10 -35.13 0.55
C ALA A 186 0.20 -35.62 -0.92
N GLY A 187 1.35 -36.18 -1.27
CA GLY A 187 1.63 -36.69 -2.62
C GLY A 187 2.10 -35.64 -3.63
N GLU A 188 2.19 -34.35 -3.27
CA GLU A 188 2.77 -33.33 -4.15
C GLU A 188 4.30 -33.31 -4.05
N THR A 189 4.98 -33.15 -5.19
CA THR A 189 6.37 -32.69 -5.21
C THR A 189 6.45 -31.20 -4.87
N GLU A 190 7.64 -30.70 -4.52
CA GLU A 190 7.85 -29.27 -4.25
C GLU A 190 7.44 -28.38 -5.43
N GLU A 191 7.74 -28.80 -6.65
CA GLU A 191 7.38 -28.09 -7.88
C GLU A 191 5.87 -28.05 -8.09
N GLN A 192 5.19 -29.17 -7.84
CA GLN A 192 3.73 -29.25 -7.90
C GLN A 192 3.08 -28.34 -6.85
N SER A 193 3.58 -28.35 -5.61
CA SER A 193 3.09 -27.48 -4.54
C SER A 193 3.31 -26.00 -4.86
N LYS A 194 4.47 -25.62 -5.41
CA LYS A 194 4.74 -24.24 -5.86
C LYS A 194 3.81 -23.81 -6.99
N ALA A 195 3.66 -24.65 -8.02
CA ALA A 195 2.81 -24.35 -9.17
C ALA A 195 1.33 -24.22 -8.75
N ARG A 196 0.83 -25.11 -7.88
CA ARG A 196 -0.51 -25.00 -7.32
C ARG A 196 -0.64 -23.76 -6.44
N GLY A 197 0.27 -23.55 -5.49
CA GLY A 197 0.22 -22.39 -4.59
C GLY A 197 0.19 -21.08 -5.35
N GLY A 198 0.94 -20.96 -6.45
CA GLY A 198 0.89 -19.79 -7.33
C GLY A 198 -0.45 -19.59 -8.03
N ARG A 199 -1.08 -20.68 -8.51
CA ARG A 199 -2.45 -20.63 -9.06
C ARG A 199 -3.47 -20.25 -8.00
N ASP A 200 -3.40 -20.85 -6.81
CA ASP A 200 -4.31 -20.59 -5.69
C ASP A 200 -4.19 -19.13 -5.21
N ILE A 201 -2.96 -18.57 -5.16
CA ILE A 201 -2.72 -17.14 -4.90
C ILE A 201 -3.29 -16.27 -6.02
N GLY A 202 -3.11 -16.64 -7.29
CA GLY A 202 -3.71 -15.95 -8.42
C GLY A 202 -5.24 -15.86 -8.29
N ALA A 203 -5.88 -17.00 -8.05
CA ALA A 203 -7.33 -17.09 -7.84
C ALA A 203 -7.79 -16.23 -6.64
N LEU A 204 -7.04 -16.19 -5.55
CA LEU A 204 -7.33 -15.29 -4.43
C LEU A 204 -7.28 -13.81 -4.85
N LEU A 205 -6.25 -13.40 -5.59
CA LEU A 205 -6.07 -12.01 -6.02
C LEU A 205 -7.12 -11.57 -7.06
N GLU A 206 -7.72 -12.51 -7.77
CA GLU A 206 -8.84 -12.28 -8.71
C GLU A 206 -10.22 -12.41 -8.05
N SER A 207 -10.28 -12.94 -6.83
CA SER A 207 -11.52 -13.07 -6.06
C SER A 207 -12.03 -11.72 -5.52
N PRO A 208 -13.20 -11.69 -4.86
CA PRO A 208 -13.69 -10.48 -4.18
C PRO A 208 -12.91 -10.10 -2.90
N PHE A 209 -12.09 -11.00 -2.34
CA PHE A 209 -11.44 -10.76 -1.04
C PHE A 209 -10.48 -9.57 -0.98
N PRO A 210 -9.67 -9.26 -2.01
CA PRO A 210 -8.90 -8.03 -2.06
C PRO A 210 -9.73 -6.76 -1.84
N ASP A 211 -10.97 -6.72 -2.34
CA ASP A 211 -11.86 -5.56 -2.15
C ASP A 211 -12.47 -5.57 -0.74
N VAL A 212 -12.83 -6.74 -0.20
CA VAL A 212 -13.23 -6.89 1.21
C VAL A 212 -12.15 -6.33 2.14
N TRP A 213 -10.89 -6.70 1.91
CA TRP A 213 -9.77 -6.22 2.72
C TRP A 213 -9.47 -4.74 2.48
N ALA A 214 -9.58 -4.24 1.25
CA ALA A 214 -9.43 -2.81 0.98
C ALA A 214 -10.51 -1.98 1.72
N HIS A 215 -11.76 -2.44 1.74
CA HIS A 215 -12.81 -1.79 2.53
C HIS A 215 -12.55 -1.85 4.04
N ALA A 216 -12.03 -2.97 4.55
CA ALA A 216 -11.62 -3.06 5.95
C ALA A 216 -10.51 -2.07 6.29
N ALA A 217 -9.51 -1.91 5.40
CA ALA A 217 -8.45 -0.91 5.57
C ALA A 217 -9.02 0.51 5.65
N ILE A 218 -9.94 0.86 4.75
CA ILE A 218 -10.59 2.17 4.78
C ILE A 218 -11.40 2.37 6.07
N ALA A 219 -12.11 1.35 6.55
CA ALA A 219 -12.84 1.43 7.80
C ALA A 219 -11.92 1.65 9.00
N GLU A 220 -10.83 0.89 9.12
CA GLU A 220 -9.82 1.05 10.19
C GLU A 220 -9.21 2.46 10.19
N ILE A 221 -8.85 2.98 9.02
CA ILE A 221 -8.30 4.33 8.85
C ILE A 221 -9.29 5.40 9.32
N ILE A 222 -10.55 5.34 8.85
CA ILE A 222 -11.58 6.32 9.20
C ILE A 222 -11.84 6.31 10.70
N SER A 223 -11.95 5.11 11.30
CA SER A 223 -12.12 4.95 12.74
C SER A 223 -10.95 5.55 13.53
N ALA A 224 -9.71 5.25 13.14
CA ALA A 224 -8.53 5.78 13.81
C ALA A 224 -8.40 7.30 13.70
N LEU A 225 -8.75 7.87 12.54
CA LEU A 225 -8.79 9.33 12.35
C LEU A 225 -9.85 9.97 13.25
N HIS A 226 -11.03 9.37 13.34
CA HIS A 226 -12.10 9.85 14.22
C HIS A 226 -11.66 9.84 15.69
N GLU A 227 -11.12 8.73 16.16
CA GLU A 227 -10.58 8.60 17.53
C GLU A 227 -9.52 9.66 17.80
N ARG A 228 -8.58 9.86 16.86
CA ARG A 228 -7.54 10.88 17.00
C ARG A 228 -8.13 12.27 17.19
N LEU A 229 -9.11 12.68 16.39
CA LEU A 229 -9.71 14.01 16.51
C LEU A 229 -10.48 14.23 17.82
N LEU A 230 -10.99 13.16 18.44
CA LEU A 230 -11.66 13.25 19.74
C LEU A 230 -10.69 13.32 20.94
N THR A 231 -9.46 12.83 20.75
CA THR A 231 -8.47 12.65 21.82
C THR A 231 -7.27 13.59 21.70
N SER A 232 -7.25 14.46 20.68
CA SER A 232 -6.19 15.45 20.44
C SER A 232 -6.35 16.71 21.27
#